data_AF-A0A7X7EZN5-F1
#
_entry.id   AF-A0A7X7EZN5-F1
#
_cell.length_a   1.000
_cell.length_b   1.000
_cell.length_c   1.000
_cell.angle_alpha   90.00
_cell.angle_beta   90.00
_cell.angle_gamma   90.00
#
_symmetry.space_group_name_H-M   'P 1'
#
loop_
_entity.id
_entity.type
_entity.pdbx_description
1 polymer ?
#
loop_
_entity_poly.entity_id
_entity_poly.type
_entity_poly.pdbx_seq_one_letter_code
_entity_poly.pdbx_strand_id
1 'polypeptide(L)'
;LFSIAAHKLTDHLRREGRRPTIPLLSNSTGSGTTWDHPGNARPASSIMRSDERRKIEEGALVEAMGQQIERWKRRGDWTKLKCIELLLLRGWANKDVAEELNLSEQAVANHKHQFLAGLRGSIRKQELPEEVFPELYQTET
;
A
#
# COMPACT_ATOMS: atom_id res chain seq x y z
N LEU A 1 -10.76 6.35 -11.62
CA LEU A 1 -10.49 6.65 -10.20
C LEU A 1 -9.62 7.89 -10.03
N PHE A 2 -8.41 7.93 -10.59
CA PHE A 2 -7.50 9.07 -10.47
C PHE A 2 -8.05 10.41 -11.02
N SER A 3 -8.76 10.41 -12.15
CA SER A 3 -9.40 11.63 -12.68
C SER A 3 -10.52 12.13 -11.75
N ILE A 4 -11.29 11.23 -11.15
CA ILE A 4 -12.35 11.58 -10.19
C ILE A 4 -11.75 12.17 -8.91
N ALA A 5 -10.64 11.59 -8.42
CA ALA A 5 -9.91 12.12 -7.27
C ALA A 5 -9.31 13.50 -7.57
N ALA A 6 -8.72 13.70 -8.76
CA ALA A 6 -8.19 14.99 -9.19
C ALA A 6 -9.28 16.06 -9.27
N HIS A 7 -10.46 15.71 -9.79
CA HIS A 7 -11.60 16.63 -9.85
C HIS A 7 -12.11 16.96 -8.44
N LYS A 8 -12.28 15.97 -7.56
CA LYS A 8 -12.66 16.20 -6.15
C LYS A 8 -11.66 17.05 -5.38
N LEU A 9 -10.35 16.85 -5.60
CA LEU A 9 -9.30 17.66 -5.00
C LEU A 9 -9.36 19.11 -5.51
N THR A 10 -9.56 19.28 -6.82
CA THR A 10 -9.69 20.61 -7.44
C THR A 10 -10.93 21.34 -6.93
N ASP A 11 -12.06 20.66 -6.79
CA ASP A 11 -13.29 21.23 -6.26
C ASP A 11 -13.17 21.58 -4.77
N HIS A 12 -12.50 20.72 -3.98
CA HIS A 12 -12.22 21.00 -2.57
C HIS A 12 -11.36 22.27 -2.42
N LEU A 13 -10.23 22.34 -3.13
CA LEU A 13 -9.33 23.50 -3.11
C LEU A 13 -9.97 24.76 -3.68
N ARG A 14 -10.92 24.62 -4.63
CA ARG A 14 -11.71 25.74 -5.14
C ARG A 14 -12.70 26.25 -4.10
N ARG A 15 -13.34 25.34 -3.35
CA ARG A 15 -14.33 25.65 -2.31
C ARG A 15 -13.69 26.27 -1.06
N GLU A 16 -12.46 25.91 -0.75
CA GLU A 16 -11.67 26.52 0.33
C GLU A 16 -11.22 27.96 0.02
N GLY A 17 -11.31 28.40 -1.24
CA GLY A 17 -11.08 29.78 -1.64
C GLY A 17 -9.60 30.18 -1.68
N ARG A 18 -9.27 31.15 -2.55
CA ARG A 18 -7.87 31.49 -2.89
C ARG A 18 -7.09 32.21 -1.79
N ARG A 19 -7.70 32.52 -0.63
CA ARG A 19 -7.07 33.17 0.54
C ARG A 19 -7.85 32.87 1.82
N PRO A 20 -7.32 32.08 2.78
CA PRO A 20 -7.66 32.32 4.17
C PRO A 20 -7.15 33.71 4.51
N THR A 21 -8.04 34.70 4.57
CA THR A 21 -7.70 36.01 5.14
C THR A 21 -7.58 35.81 6.64
N ILE A 22 -6.46 35.24 7.09
CA ILE A 22 -6.05 35.38 8.47
C ILE A 22 -5.83 36.89 8.64
N PRO A 23 -6.60 37.58 9.50
CA PRO A 23 -6.27 38.95 9.83
C PRO A 23 -4.96 38.89 10.60
N LEU A 24 -3.85 39.17 9.91
CA LEU A 24 -2.59 39.56 10.53
C LEU A 24 -2.77 40.98 11.10
N LEU A 25 -3.68 41.11 12.08
CA LEU A 25 -3.71 42.28 12.95
C LEU A 25 -2.60 42.07 13.98
N SER A 26 -1.37 42.38 13.54
CA SER A 26 -0.33 42.85 14.45
C SER A 26 -0.80 44.20 14.99
N ASN A 27 -1.58 44.18 16.06
CA ASN A 27 -1.73 45.35 16.91
C ASN A 27 -1.30 44.93 18.32
N SER A 28 -0.20 45.53 18.71
CA SER A 28 0.48 45.46 19.99
C SER A 28 -0.48 45.48 21.19
N THR A 29 0.02 44.84 22.25
CA THR A 29 -0.37 44.98 23.67
C THR A 29 -1.41 43.99 24.19
N GLY A 30 -0.94 42.92 24.84
CA GLY A 30 -1.74 42.12 25.76
C GLY A 30 -1.48 40.62 25.64
N SER A 31 -0.95 40.05 26.73
CA SER A 31 -0.84 38.62 27.01
C SER A 31 -1.94 37.78 26.35
N GLY A 32 -1.58 36.93 25.38
CA GLY A 32 -2.51 36.07 24.68
C GLY A 32 -1.76 34.92 24.04
N THR A 33 -2.06 33.71 24.50
CA THR A 33 -1.59 32.41 24.03
C THR A 33 -1.28 32.41 22.54
N THR A 34 -0.03 32.09 22.17
CA THR A 34 0.37 31.79 20.79
C THR A 34 -0.41 30.56 20.33
N TRP A 35 -1.57 30.78 19.71
CA TRP A 35 -2.30 29.75 18.97
C TRP A 35 -1.49 29.47 17.70
N ASP A 36 -0.53 28.55 17.84
CA ASP A 36 0.22 27.97 16.73
C ASP A 36 -0.78 27.20 15.86
N HIS A 37 -1.28 27.84 14.79
CA HIS A 37 -2.18 27.21 13.84
C HIS A 37 -1.33 26.26 12.98
N PRO A 38 -1.55 24.94 13.00
CA PRO A 38 -0.78 24.04 12.16
C PRO A 38 -1.00 24.44 10.70
N GLY A 39 0.07 24.88 10.03
CA GLY A 39 0.00 25.24 8.62
C GLY A 39 -0.52 24.09 7.77
N ASN A 40 -1.11 24.39 6.61
CA ASN A 40 -1.65 23.39 5.67
C ASN A 40 -0.57 22.47 5.04
N ALA A 41 0.69 22.65 5.42
CA ALA A 41 1.73 21.67 5.14
C ALA A 41 1.50 20.47 6.05
N ARG A 42 1.46 19.27 5.47
CA ARG A 42 1.55 18.02 6.23
C ARG A 42 2.68 18.16 7.26
N PRO A 43 2.42 18.02 8.58
CA PRO A 43 3.46 18.22 9.58
C PRO A 43 4.65 17.32 9.24
N ALA A 44 5.88 17.79 9.40
CA ALA A 44 7.09 17.07 8.98
C ALA A 44 7.13 15.62 9.52
N SER A 45 6.53 15.40 10.70
CA SER A 45 6.32 14.09 11.32
C SER A 45 5.38 13.16 10.52
N SER A 46 4.39 13.68 9.79
CA SER A 46 3.49 12.87 8.95
C SER A 46 4.13 12.43 7.63
N ILE A 47 4.97 13.28 7.01
CA ILE A 47 5.73 12.91 5.80
C ILE A 47 6.79 11.87 6.18
N MET A 48 7.54 12.12 7.26
CA MET A 48 8.57 11.21 7.74
C MET A 48 7.99 9.87 8.19
N ARG A 49 6.85 9.87 8.92
CA ARG A 49 6.13 8.63 9.26
C ARG A 49 5.63 7.88 8.04
N SER A 50 5.21 8.58 6.98
CA SER A 50 4.76 7.91 5.75
C SER A 50 5.90 7.21 5.00
N ASP A 51 7.09 7.80 5.01
CA ASP A 51 8.28 7.19 4.39
C ASP A 51 8.81 6.01 5.24
N GLU A 52 8.80 6.15 6.56
CA GLU A 52 9.17 5.07 7.48
C GLU A 52 8.22 3.88 7.38
N ARG A 53 6.89 4.11 7.39
CA ARG A 53 5.90 3.06 7.18
C ARG A 53 6.09 2.36 5.85
N ARG A 54 6.26 3.13 4.76
CA ARG A 54 6.51 2.56 3.43
C ARG A 54 7.74 1.66 3.39
N LYS A 55 8.84 2.06 4.05
CA LYS A 55 10.06 1.22 4.13
C LYS A 55 9.82 -0.07 4.91
N ILE A 56 9.05 0.00 5.99
CA ILE A 56 8.68 -1.18 6.78
C ILE A 56 7.78 -2.11 5.95
N GLU A 57 6.76 -1.56 5.28
CA GLU A 57 5.87 -2.30 4.38
C GLU A 57 6.66 -3.01 3.26
N GLU A 58 7.55 -2.26 2.59
CA GLU A 58 8.38 -2.79 1.51
C GLU A 58 9.34 -3.86 2.01
N GLY A 59 10.04 -3.62 3.13
CA GLY A 59 10.96 -4.58 3.73
C GLY A 59 10.27 -5.88 4.12
N ALA A 60 9.12 -5.78 4.79
CA ALA A 60 8.28 -6.91 5.16
C ALA A 60 7.85 -7.76 3.95
N LEU A 61 7.39 -7.07 2.90
CA LEU A 61 6.93 -7.70 1.67
C LEU A 61 8.08 -8.40 0.94
N VAL A 62 9.24 -7.73 0.80
CA VAL A 62 10.43 -8.27 0.15
C VAL A 62 10.93 -9.50 0.89
N GLU A 63 11.00 -9.45 2.22
CA GLU A 63 11.41 -10.59 3.03
C GLU A 63 10.45 -11.77 2.86
N ALA A 64 9.14 -11.53 3.00
CA ALA A 64 8.13 -12.57 2.89
C ALA A 64 8.07 -13.21 1.49
N MET A 65 8.13 -12.40 0.43
CA MET A 65 8.20 -12.88 -0.95
C MET A 65 9.50 -13.68 -1.19
N GLY A 66 10.63 -13.18 -0.70
CA GLY A 66 11.93 -13.85 -0.83
C GLY A 66 11.94 -15.24 -0.18
N GLN A 67 11.46 -15.35 1.05
CA GLN A 67 11.34 -16.65 1.75
C GLN A 67 10.43 -17.63 1.01
N GLN A 68 9.30 -17.15 0.50
CA GLN A 68 8.33 -17.99 -0.21
C GLN A 68 8.87 -18.48 -1.56
N ILE A 69 9.53 -17.62 -2.33
CA ILE A 69 10.21 -17.97 -3.58
C ILE A 69 11.29 -19.00 -3.31
N GLU A 70 12.13 -18.79 -2.31
CA GLU A 70 13.23 -19.68 -1.98
C GLU A 70 12.73 -21.06 -1.53
N ARG A 71 11.62 -21.11 -0.80
CA ARG A 71 10.95 -22.37 -0.44
C ARG A 71 10.47 -23.13 -1.68
N TRP A 72 9.90 -22.44 -2.67
CA TRP A 72 9.42 -23.07 -3.90
C TRP A 72 10.58 -23.58 -4.77
N LYS A 73 11.65 -22.79 -4.88
CA LYS A 73 12.89 -23.22 -5.55
C LYS A 73 13.46 -24.49 -4.94
N ARG A 74 13.59 -24.54 -3.60
CA ARG A 74 14.11 -25.71 -2.88
C ARG A 74 13.26 -26.96 -3.05
N ARG A 75 11.94 -26.82 -3.24
CA ARG A 75 11.03 -27.95 -3.51
C ARG A 75 10.94 -28.33 -4.99
N GLY A 76 11.58 -27.57 -5.89
CA GLY A 76 11.48 -27.77 -7.33
C GLY A 76 10.14 -27.33 -7.92
N ASP A 77 9.37 -26.47 -7.24
CA ASP A 77 8.06 -25.96 -7.67
C ASP A 77 8.20 -24.88 -8.78
N TRP A 78 9.00 -25.13 -9.81
CA TRP A 78 9.32 -24.16 -10.88
C TRP A 78 8.09 -23.74 -11.68
N THR A 79 7.15 -24.65 -11.93
CA THR A 79 5.91 -24.36 -12.64
C THR A 79 5.05 -23.33 -11.89
N LYS A 80 5.00 -23.42 -10.55
CA LYS A 80 4.27 -22.44 -9.74
C LYS A 80 4.97 -21.08 -9.78
N LEU A 81 6.30 -21.07 -9.75
CA LEU A 81 7.10 -19.86 -9.84
C LEU A 81 6.85 -19.13 -11.18
N LYS A 82 6.94 -19.85 -12.31
CA LYS A 82 6.67 -19.31 -13.65
C LYS A 82 5.22 -18.81 -13.77
N CYS A 83 4.26 -19.54 -13.19
CA CYS A 83 2.86 -19.12 -13.14
C CYS A 83 2.68 -17.76 -12.43
N ILE A 84 3.25 -17.59 -11.25
CA ILE A 84 3.15 -16.33 -10.50
C ILE A 84 3.88 -15.19 -11.22
N GLU A 85 5.02 -15.46 -11.85
CA GLU A 85 5.76 -14.47 -12.64
C GLU A 85 4.92 -13.93 -13.82
N LEU A 86 4.30 -14.82 -14.59
CA LEU A 86 3.44 -14.44 -15.71
C LEU A 86 2.22 -13.64 -15.24
N LEU A 87 1.62 -14.01 -14.11
CA LEU A 87 0.45 -13.31 -13.58
C LEU A 87 0.79 -11.93 -13.00
N LEU A 88 1.83 -11.81 -12.18
CA LEU A 88 2.10 -10.59 -11.40
C LEU A 88 3.07 -9.63 -12.09
N LEU A 89 4.09 -10.15 -12.78
CA LEU A 89 5.11 -9.30 -13.41
C LEU A 89 4.78 -9.01 -14.87
N ARG A 90 4.31 -10.03 -15.60
CA ARG A 90 3.91 -9.86 -17.01
C ARG A 90 2.46 -9.41 -17.17
N GLY A 91 1.64 -9.54 -16.12
CA GLY A 91 0.24 -9.12 -16.13
C GLY A 91 -0.64 -9.92 -17.08
N TRP A 92 -0.27 -11.18 -17.38
CA TRP A 92 -1.02 -12.03 -18.30
C TRP A 92 -2.37 -12.45 -17.70
N ALA A 93 -3.35 -12.69 -18.58
CA ALA A 93 -4.63 -13.24 -18.15
C ALA A 93 -4.48 -14.71 -17.73
N ASN A 94 -5.35 -15.18 -16.83
CA ASN A 94 -5.30 -16.56 -16.35
C ASN A 94 -5.35 -17.60 -17.48
N LYS A 95 -6.15 -17.32 -18.52
CA LYS A 95 -6.29 -18.17 -19.70
C LYS A 95 -4.96 -18.31 -20.46
N ASP A 96 -4.29 -17.20 -20.74
CA ASP A 96 -3.02 -17.20 -21.48
C ASP A 96 -1.93 -17.95 -20.70
N VAL A 97 -1.90 -17.77 -19.37
CA VAL A 97 -0.98 -18.51 -18.49
C VAL A 97 -1.30 -20.00 -18.45
N ALA A 98 -2.59 -20.36 -18.44
CA ALA A 98 -3.03 -21.75 -18.45
C ALA A 98 -2.60 -22.46 -19.74
N GLU A 99 -2.78 -21.82 -20.90
CA GLU A 99 -2.35 -22.32 -22.19
C GLU A 99 -0.82 -22.45 -22.26
N GLU A 100 -0.06 -21.42 -21.86
CA GLU A 100 1.42 -21.41 -21.90
C GLU A 100 2.05 -22.45 -20.98
N LEU A 101 1.45 -22.74 -19.82
CA LEU A 101 1.99 -23.69 -18.84
C LEU A 101 1.36 -25.08 -18.93
N ASN A 102 0.44 -25.28 -19.89
CA ASN A 102 -0.37 -26.50 -20.02
C ASN A 102 -1.04 -26.89 -18.69
N LEU A 103 -1.65 -25.91 -18.03
CA LEU A 103 -2.39 -26.03 -16.78
C LEU A 103 -3.88 -25.75 -17.02
N SER A 104 -4.74 -26.14 -16.09
CA SER A 104 -6.11 -25.62 -16.07
C SER A 104 -6.14 -24.19 -15.52
N GLU A 105 -7.10 -23.38 -15.98
CA GLU A 105 -7.31 -22.03 -15.42
C GLU A 105 -7.55 -22.07 -13.90
N GLN A 106 -8.23 -23.13 -13.42
CA GLN A 106 -8.43 -23.36 -11.99
C GLN A 106 -7.10 -23.62 -11.26
N ALA A 107 -6.17 -24.38 -11.86
CA ALA A 107 -4.84 -24.60 -11.29
C ALA A 107 -4.04 -23.29 -11.20
N VAL A 108 -4.11 -22.44 -12.24
CA VAL A 108 -3.50 -21.10 -12.25
C VAL A 108 -4.08 -20.23 -11.13
N ALA A 109 -5.40 -20.20 -10.99
CA ALA A 109 -6.08 -19.48 -9.91
C ALA A 109 -5.69 -20.00 -8.52
N ASN A 110 -5.59 -21.32 -8.35
CA ASN A 110 -5.15 -21.96 -7.11
C ASN A 110 -3.70 -21.60 -6.76
N HIS A 111 -2.80 -21.55 -7.75
CA HIS A 111 -1.42 -21.11 -7.53
C HIS A 111 -1.36 -19.66 -7.07
N LYS A 112 -2.12 -18.76 -7.70
CA LYS A 112 -2.25 -17.36 -7.26
C LYS A 112 -2.78 -17.24 -5.84
N HIS A 113 -3.85 -17.96 -5.51
CA HIS A 113 -4.43 -17.95 -4.17
C HIS A 113 -3.44 -18.48 -3.13
N GLN A 114 -2.81 -19.63 -3.39
CA GLN A 114 -1.78 -20.20 -2.53
C GLN A 114 -0.61 -19.23 -2.31
N PHE A 115 -0.21 -18.51 -3.35
CA PHE A 115 0.85 -17.51 -3.24
C PHE A 115 0.47 -16.38 -2.29
N LEU A 116 -0.67 -15.74 -2.53
CA LEU A 116 -1.16 -14.61 -1.72
C LEU A 116 -1.48 -15.01 -0.28
N ALA A 117 -2.06 -16.19 -0.06
CA ALA A 117 -2.33 -16.71 1.28
C ALA A 117 -1.03 -16.96 2.07
N GLY A 118 -0.02 -17.52 1.41
CA GLY A 118 1.32 -17.69 1.99
C GLY A 118 1.96 -16.37 2.36
N LEU A 119 1.85 -15.37 1.48
CA LEU A 119 2.41 -14.04 1.68
C LEU A 119 1.76 -13.33 2.87
N ARG A 120 0.42 -13.29 2.92
CA ARG A 120 -0.34 -12.75 4.05
C ARG A 120 0.03 -13.44 5.37
N GLY A 121 0.14 -14.77 5.35
CA GLY A 121 0.53 -15.55 6.52
C GLY A 121 1.96 -15.24 6.99
N SER A 122 2.88 -15.01 6.06
CA SER A 122 4.27 -14.64 6.38
C SER A 122 4.37 -13.22 6.95
N ILE A 123 3.66 -12.25 6.36
CA ILE A 123 3.63 -10.87 6.86
C ILE A 123 3.00 -10.80 8.26
N ARG A 124 1.90 -11.53 8.50
CA ARG A 124 1.30 -11.60 9.85
C ARG A 124 2.26 -12.15 10.92
N LYS A 125 3.17 -13.04 10.54
CA LYS A 125 4.19 -13.60 11.47
C LYS A 125 5.31 -12.63 11.82
N GLN A 126 5.49 -11.57 11.05
CA GLN A 126 6.50 -10.55 11.32
C GLN A 126 6.06 -9.57 12.43
N GLU A 127 4.87 -9.77 13.02
CA GLU A 127 4.33 -8.99 14.16
C GLU A 127 4.47 -7.47 13.97
N LEU A 128 4.22 -7.02 12.74
CA LEU A 128 4.33 -5.61 12.38
C LEU A 128 3.25 -4.80 13.11
N PRO A 129 3.50 -3.50 13.41
CA PRO A 129 2.48 -2.63 13.95
C PRO A 129 1.23 -2.61 13.06
N GLU A 130 0.04 -2.62 13.66
CA GLU A 130 -1.27 -2.60 12.96
C GLU A 130 -1.37 -1.44 11.95
N GLU A 131 -0.67 -0.36 12.25
CA GLU A 131 -0.52 0.84 11.45
C GLU A 131 0.15 0.65 10.07
N VAL A 132 0.88 -0.45 9.86
CA VAL A 132 1.66 -0.75 8.65
C VAL A 132 0.83 -1.53 7.63
N PHE A 133 0.00 -2.47 8.09
CA PHE A 133 -0.90 -3.25 7.24
C PHE A 133 -2.30 -3.36 7.85
N PRO A 134 -3.08 -2.26 7.87
CA PRO A 134 -4.39 -2.25 8.50
C PRO A 134 -5.36 -3.27 7.86
N GLU A 135 -5.23 -3.56 6.55
CA GLU A 135 -6.10 -4.54 5.88
C GLU A 135 -5.88 -5.98 6.35
N LEU A 136 -4.75 -6.28 7.00
CA LEU A 136 -4.50 -7.61 7.56
C LEU A 136 -5.23 -7.85 8.88
N TYR A 137 -5.70 -6.79 9.55
CA TYR A 137 -6.39 -6.85 10.86
C TYR A 137 -7.90 -6.60 10.75
N GLN A 138 -8.36 -6.09 9.61
CA GLN A 138 -9.80 -5.99 9.30
C GLN A 138 -10.35 -7.41 9.07
N THR A 139 -10.88 -8.01 10.13
CA THR A 139 -11.66 -9.23 10.05
C THR A 139 -12.92 -8.93 9.23
N GLU A 140 -13.10 -9.62 8.10
CA GLU A 140 -14.35 -9.58 7.31
C GLU A 140 -15.52 -9.80 8.27
N THR A 141 -16.33 -8.75 8.46
CA THR A 141 -17.52 -8.75 9.30
C THR A 141 -18.73 -9.11 8.45
#